data_AF-A0A3M1SFI4-F1
#
_entry.id   AF-A0A3M1SFI4-F1
#
_cell.length_a   1.000
_cell.length_b   1.000
_cell.length_c   1.000
_cell.angle_alpha   90.00
_cell.angle_beta   90.00
_cell.angle_gamma   90.00
#
_symmetry.space_group_name_H-M   'P 1'
#
loop_
_entity.id
_entity.type
_entity.pdbx_description
1 polymer ?
#
loop_
_entity_poly.entity_id
_entity_poly.type
_entity_poly.pdbx_seq_one_letter_code
_entity_poly.pdbx_strand_id
1 'polypeptide(L)'
;MVTLYAVRDLDAATPNEKPLNFVVMLADDIGAKELACYGHPTHKTPNLDALAATGVMFKTAYVTPICHPTRFEIMTGQYGYRNGIFQFAGRPGGPKPDDPAEQITNHVTFG
;
A
#
# COMPACT_ATOMS: atom_id res chain seq x y z
N MET A 1 -6.60 -0.09 6.02
CA MET A 1 -6.35 -1.20 5.08
C MET A 1 -6.44 -0.71 3.62
N VAL A 2 -5.45 0.10 3.26
CA VAL A 2 -4.91 0.39 1.91
C VAL A 2 -5.83 0.19 0.71
N THR A 3 -6.27 1.29 0.12
CA THR A 3 -6.67 1.30 -1.30
C THR A 3 -5.49 1.84 -2.10
N LEU A 4 -4.75 0.95 -2.76
CA LEU A 4 -3.69 1.34 -3.67
C LEU A 4 -4.33 1.82 -4.97
N TYR A 5 -4.19 3.11 -5.26
CA TYR A 5 -4.46 3.63 -6.58
C TYR A 5 -3.13 3.99 -7.24
N ALA A 6 -2.86 3.36 -8.38
CA ALA A 6 -1.84 3.83 -9.30
C ALA A 6 -2.55 4.63 -10.39
N VAL A 7 -2.26 5.94 -10.46
CA VAL A 7 -2.68 6.75 -11.60
C VAL A 7 -1.72 6.46 -12.74
N ARG A 8 -2.22 5.83 -13.82
CA ARG A 8 -1.50 5.65 -15.07
C ARG A 8 -1.90 6.78 -16.01
N ASP A 9 -0.94 7.59 -16.44
CA ASP A 9 -1.09 8.32 -17.69
C ASP A 9 -0.91 7.31 -18.84
N LEU A 10 -1.88 7.24 -19.74
CA LEU A 10 -2.05 6.13 -20.70
C LEU A 10 -1.26 6.32 -22.00
N ASP A 11 -0.50 7.40 -22.13
CA ASP A 11 0.24 7.68 -23.36
C ASP A 11 1.52 6.83 -23.41
N ALA A 12 1.63 6.09 -24.51
CA ALA A 12 2.77 5.23 -24.79
C ALA A 12 4.04 6.08 -24.79
N ALA A 13 4.99 5.74 -23.91
CA ALA A 13 6.23 6.49 -23.75
C ALA A 13 6.95 6.65 -25.09
N THR A 14 6.86 7.84 -25.67
CA THR A 14 7.73 8.26 -26.76
C THR A 14 9.12 8.49 -26.14
N PRO A 15 10.25 8.18 -26.81
CA PRO A 15 11.59 8.18 -26.19
C PRO A 15 12.11 9.53 -25.66
N ASN A 16 11.29 10.59 -25.67
CA ASN A 16 11.62 11.94 -25.28
C ASN A 16 10.59 12.59 -24.34
N GLU A 17 9.66 11.81 -23.77
CA GLU A 17 8.69 12.30 -22.79
C GLU A 17 9.22 12.23 -21.36
N LYS A 18 8.80 13.20 -20.54
CA LYS A 18 9.21 13.33 -19.14
C LYS A 18 9.04 11.99 -18.40
N PRO A 19 9.92 11.67 -17.45
CA PRO A 19 9.77 10.46 -16.63
C PRO A 19 8.37 10.37 -16.03
N LEU A 20 7.80 9.16 -16.06
CA LEU A 20 6.50 8.89 -15.46
C LEU A 20 6.54 9.21 -13.96
N ASN A 21 5.49 9.89 -13.49
CA ASN A 21 5.29 10.14 -12.07
C ASN A 21 4.44 9.01 -11.48
N PHE A 22 4.89 8.45 -10.36
CA PHE A 22 4.14 7.45 -9.61
C PHE A 22 3.68 8.07 -8.30
N VAL A 23 2.37 8.08 -8.07
CA VAL A 23 1.76 8.49 -6.80
C VAL A 23 1.15 7.27 -6.14
N VAL A 24 1.63 6.94 -4.94
CA VAL A 24 1.10 5.86 -4.11
C VAL A 24 0.27 6.48 -2.99
N MET A 25 -1.04 6.26 -3.02
CA MET A 25 -1.94 6.67 -1.94
C MET A 25 -2.17 5.50 -0.98
N LEU A 26 -1.87 5.71 0.30
CA LEU A 26 -2.00 4.71 1.36
C LEU A 26 -2.91 5.24 2.46
N ALA A 27 -4.07 4.60 2.63
CA ALA A 27 -5.06 4.96 3.64
C ALA A 27 -5.00 4.01 4.86
N ASP A 28 -4.87 4.58 6.06
CA ASP A 28 -4.83 3.81 7.31
C ASP A 28 -6.24 3.41 7.75
N ASP A 29 -6.39 2.20 8.31
CA ASP A 29 -7.65 1.64 8.86
C ASP A 29 -8.92 1.64 7.98
N ILE A 30 -8.83 2.06 6.73
CA ILE A 30 -9.93 1.99 5.75
C ILE A 30 -10.00 0.60 5.12
N GLY A 31 -11.16 -0.04 5.01
CA GLY A 31 -11.34 -1.28 4.24
C GLY A 31 -12.24 -1.06 3.03
N ALA A 32 -12.30 -2.05 2.11
CA ALA A 32 -13.15 -1.96 0.92
C ALA A 32 -14.61 -1.63 1.25
N LYS A 33 -15.15 -2.21 2.33
CA LYS A 33 -16.52 -1.94 2.81
C LYS A 33 -16.79 -0.47 3.12
N GLU A 34 -15.78 0.37 3.36
CA GLU A 34 -15.97 1.77 3.72
C GLU A 34 -16.13 2.69 2.49
N LEU A 35 -15.95 2.17 1.28
CA LEU A 35 -15.89 2.93 0.03
C LEU A 35 -17.16 2.72 -0.82
N ALA A 36 -17.66 3.80 -1.42
CA ALA A 36 -18.87 3.76 -2.24
C ALA A 36 -18.66 2.93 -3.52
N CYS A 37 -17.48 3.01 -4.16
CA CYS A 37 -17.12 2.20 -5.32
C CYS A 37 -17.10 0.68 -5.06
N TYR A 38 -17.02 0.25 -3.80
CA TYR A 38 -17.17 -1.16 -3.39
C TYR A 38 -18.58 -1.51 -2.86
N GLY A 39 -19.52 -0.57 -2.97
CA GLY A 39 -20.94 -0.78 -2.64
C GLY A 39 -21.36 -0.29 -1.25
N HIS A 40 -20.57 0.55 -0.56
CA HIS A 40 -21.05 1.13 0.70
C HIS A 40 -22.31 1.99 0.48
N PRO A 41 -23.39 1.80 1.27
CA PRO A 41 -24.69 2.38 0.94
C PRO A 41 -24.81 3.90 1.15
N THR A 42 -23.96 4.50 1.99
CA THR A 42 -24.15 5.90 2.44
C THR A 42 -22.89 6.76 2.41
N HIS A 43 -21.71 6.17 2.29
CA HIS A 43 -20.46 6.94 2.25
C HIS A 43 -20.31 7.60 0.90
N LYS A 44 -19.75 8.81 0.88
CA LYS A 44 -19.52 9.56 -0.35
C LYS A 44 -18.02 9.67 -0.57
N THR A 45 -17.52 9.00 -1.60
CA THR A 45 -16.09 8.95 -1.93
C THR A 45 -15.84 9.40 -3.37
N PRO A 46 -16.36 10.57 -3.81
CA PRO A 46 -16.49 10.92 -5.23
C PRO A 46 -15.15 10.91 -6.00
N ASN A 47 -14.05 11.30 -5.36
CA ASN A 47 -12.72 11.28 -5.98
C ASN A 47 -12.18 9.85 -6.16
N LEU A 48 -12.45 8.96 -5.20
CA LEU A 48 -12.06 7.56 -5.26
C LEU A 48 -12.96 6.76 -6.21
N ASP A 49 -14.23 7.15 -6.29
CA ASP A 49 -15.20 6.57 -7.22
C ASP A 49 -14.85 6.93 -8.66
N ALA A 50 -14.49 8.20 -8.92
CA ALA A 50 -13.98 8.63 -10.23
C ALA A 50 -12.70 7.87 -10.61
N LEU A 51 -11.78 7.69 -9.67
CA LEU A 51 -10.53 6.97 -9.89
C LEU A 51 -10.75 5.47 -10.13
N ALA A 52 -11.75 4.87 -9.47
CA ALA A 52 -12.16 3.49 -9.74
C ALA A 52 -12.83 3.35 -11.13
N ALA A 53 -13.56 4.37 -11.59
CA ALA A 53 -14.25 4.37 -12.88
C ALA A 53 -13.31 4.56 -14.08
N THR A 54 -12.25 5.35 -13.92
CA THR A 54 -11.26 5.62 -14.99
C THR A 54 -10.03 4.72 -14.90
N GLY A 55 -9.81 4.07 -13.76
CA GLY A 55 -8.66 3.21 -13.51
C GLY A 55 -9.00 1.73 -13.43
N VAL A 56 -8.19 1.01 -12.65
CA VAL A 56 -8.39 -0.41 -12.36
C VAL A 56 -8.79 -0.57 -10.90
N MET A 57 -9.89 -1.26 -10.65
CA MET A 57 -10.36 -1.60 -9.31
C MET A 57 -10.09 -3.07 -8.99
N PHE A 58 -9.37 -3.33 -7.90
CA PHE A 58 -9.09 -4.69 -7.44
C PHE A 58 -10.25 -5.23 -6.61
N LYS A 59 -10.98 -6.21 -7.14
CA LYS A 59 -12.05 -6.91 -6.38
C LYS A 59 -11.50 -7.82 -5.27
N THR A 60 -10.22 -8.16 -5.36
CA THR A 60 -9.55 -9.06 -4.43
C THR A 60 -8.16 -8.51 -4.14
N ALA A 61 -8.01 -7.93 -2.96
CA ALA A 61 -6.75 -7.42 -2.43
C ALA A 61 -6.65 -7.81 -0.96
N TYR A 62 -5.52 -8.41 -0.56
CA TYR A 62 -5.27 -8.88 0.79
C TYR A 62 -4.12 -8.11 1.41
N VAL A 63 -4.15 -7.96 2.73
CA VAL A 63 -3.07 -7.36 3.51
C VAL A 63 -2.89 -8.13 4.80
N THR A 64 -1.71 -7.98 5.42
CA THR A 64 -1.53 -8.28 6.83
C THR A 64 -2.35 -7.29 7.66
N PRO A 65 -3.30 -7.70 8.52
CA PRO A 65 -4.27 -6.79 9.15
C PRO A 65 -3.68 -5.95 10.31
N ILE A 66 -2.45 -5.47 10.14
CA ILE A 66 -1.68 -4.65 11.08
C ILE A 66 -0.92 -3.60 10.27
N CYS A 67 -1.07 -2.32 10.64
CA CYS A 67 -0.55 -1.20 9.84
C CYS A 67 0.99 -1.21 9.73
N HIS A 68 1.70 -1.59 10.80
CA HIS A 68 3.16 -1.61 10.81
C HIS A 68 3.74 -2.67 9.84
N PRO A 69 3.40 -3.98 9.94
CA PRO A 69 3.78 -4.97 8.94
C PRO A 69 3.37 -4.59 7.51
N THR A 70 2.15 -4.11 7.29
CA THR A 70 1.69 -3.70 5.94
C THR A 70 2.60 -2.64 5.31
N ARG A 71 3.00 -1.62 6.09
CA ARG A 71 3.89 -0.56 5.61
C ARG A 71 5.27 -1.11 5.27
N PHE A 72 5.82 -2.01 6.08
CA PHE A 72 7.09 -2.68 5.79
C PHE A 72 7.01 -3.54 4.52
N GLU A 73 5.93 -4.30 4.34
CA GLU A 73 5.72 -5.11 3.13
C GLU A 73 5.67 -4.23 1.87
N ILE A 74 5.01 -3.07 1.93
CA ILE A 74 4.96 -2.11 0.82
C ILE A 74 6.34 -1.48 0.54
N MET A 75 7.07 -1.06 1.57
CA MET A 75 8.34 -0.36 1.42
C MET A 75 9.49 -1.30 0.98
N THR A 76 9.46 -2.55 1.45
CA THR A 76 10.51 -3.55 1.16
C THR A 76 10.19 -4.42 -0.06
N GLY A 77 8.91 -4.54 -0.43
CA GLY A 77 8.46 -5.54 -1.42
C GLY A 77 8.59 -6.99 -0.93
N GLN A 78 8.79 -7.20 0.38
CA GLN A 78 9.00 -8.50 1.00
C GLN A 78 7.86 -8.81 1.97
N TYR A 79 7.37 -10.05 1.97
CA TYR A 79 6.45 -10.51 3.01
C TYR A 79 7.09 -10.46 4.41
N GLY A 80 6.26 -10.34 5.46
CA GLY A 80 6.67 -10.40 6.87
C GLY A 80 7.64 -11.54 7.20
N TYR A 81 7.46 -12.70 6.57
CA TYR A 81 8.37 -13.85 6.72
C TYR A 81 9.82 -13.57 6.30
N ARG A 82 10.03 -12.74 5.27
CA ARG A 82 11.37 -12.42 4.74
C ARG A 82 12.02 -11.24 5.45
N ASN A 83 11.23 -10.24 5.83
CA ASN A 83 11.74 -9.03 6.50
C ASN A 83 11.72 -9.13 8.04
N GLY A 84 11.07 -10.14 8.63
CA GLY A 84 11.01 -10.37 10.08
C GLY A 84 9.97 -9.52 10.83
N ILE A 85 9.13 -8.76 10.13
CA ILE A 85 8.18 -7.81 10.72
C ILE A 85 6.76 -8.39 10.68
N PHE A 86 6.32 -8.95 11.81
CA PHE A 86 4.98 -9.56 11.95
C PHE A 86 4.03 -8.77 12.86
N GLN A 87 4.57 -7.84 13.65
CA GLN A 87 3.84 -7.08 14.66
C GLN A 87 4.60 -5.79 14.99
N PHE A 88 3.97 -4.85 15.70
CA PHE A 88 4.65 -3.68 16.27
C PHE A 88 5.81 -4.06 17.20
N ALA A 89 6.88 -3.24 17.21
CA ALA A 89 7.93 -3.34 18.20
C ALA A 89 7.42 -3.34 19.64
N GLY A 90 8.02 -4.19 20.48
CA GLY A 90 7.70 -4.31 21.90
C GLY A 90 6.38 -5.04 22.20
N ARG A 91 5.64 -5.51 21.18
CA ARG A 91 4.49 -6.40 21.36
C ARG A 91 4.94 -7.87 21.27
N PRO A 92 4.19 -8.81 21.87
CA PRO A 92 4.46 -10.23 21.70
C PRO A 92 4.48 -10.63 20.22
N GLY A 93 5.55 -11.29 19.79
CA GLY A 93 5.76 -11.69 18.40
C GLY A 93 6.26 -10.58 17.46
N GLY A 94 6.49 -9.37 17.97
CA GLY A 94 7.12 -8.27 17.24
C GLY A 94 8.63 -8.19 17.48
N PRO A 95 9.33 -7.34 16.72
CA PRO A 95 10.74 -7.03 16.98
C PRO A 95 10.89 -6.37 18.36
N LYS A 96 12.13 -6.38 18.87
CA LYS A 96 12.44 -5.58 20.06
C LYS A 96 12.31 -4.09 19.72
N PRO A 97 11.98 -3.23 20.68
CA PRO A 97 12.16 -1.79 20.50
C PRO A 97 13.59 -1.49 20.02
N ASP A 98 13.71 -0.63 19.01
CA ASP A 98 14.99 -0.21 18.40
C ASP A 98 15.78 -1.36 17.72
N ASP A 99 15.13 -2.45 17.34
CA ASP A 99 15.77 -3.53 16.61
C ASP A 99 16.28 -3.04 15.23
N PRO A 100 17.51 -3.35 14.81
CA PRO A 100 18.01 -3.00 13.48
C PRO A 100 17.13 -3.50 12.33
N ALA A 101 16.32 -4.54 12.55
CA ALA A 101 15.32 -4.99 11.59
C ALA A 101 14.23 -3.94 11.31
N GLU A 102 13.98 -2.98 12.21
CA GLU A 102 13.03 -1.89 11.97
C GLU A 102 13.62 -0.76 11.10
N GLN A 103 14.92 -0.77 10.83
CA GLN A 103 15.54 0.20 9.94
C GLN A 103 15.29 -0.21 8.48
N ILE A 104 14.36 0.49 7.82
CA ILE A 104 13.94 0.14 6.46
C ILE A 104 15.09 0.09 5.44
N THR A 105 16.13 0.90 5.65
CA THR A 105 17.34 0.93 4.82
C THR A 105 18.10 -0.39 4.82
N ASN A 106 17.94 -1.22 5.84
CA ASN A 106 18.60 -2.53 5.95
C ASN A 106 17.92 -3.61 5.10
N HIS A 107 16.79 -3.30 4.47
CA HIS A 107 16.02 -4.23 3.62
C HIS A 107 16.12 -3.92 2.13
N VAL A 108 16.92 -2.92 1.75
CA VAL A 108 17.11 -2.53 0.34
C VAL A 108 17.86 -3.65 -0.37
N THR A 109 17.22 -4.28 -1.35
CA THR A 109 17.79 -5.41 -2.10
C THR A 109 18.72 -4.96 -3.24
N PHE A 110 18.79 -3.65 -3.51
CA PHE A 110 19.61 -3.05 -4.56
C PHE A 110 20.73 -2.21 -3.93
N GLY A 111 21.80 -2.88 -3.52
CA GLY A 111 23.05 -2.29 -3.04
C GLY A 111 24.24 -2.90 -3.78
#